data_AF-A0A0T1WCK5-F1
#
_entry.id   AF-A0A0T1WCK5-F1
#
_cell.length_a   1.000
_cell.length_b   1.000
_cell.length_c   1.000
_cell.angle_alpha   90.00
_cell.angle_beta   90.00
_cell.angle_gamma   90.00
#
_symmetry.space_group_name_H-M   'P 1'
#
loop_
_entity.id
_entity.type
_entity.pdbx_description
1 polymer ?
#
loop_
_entity_poly.entity_id
_entity_poly.type
_entity_poly.pdbx_seq_one_letter_code
_entity_poly.pdbx_strand_id
1 'polypeptide(L)'
;MTTTTRRVAHAAVLAAASALIALAAPAVGHADPGLTAGPAMGCETIHWGAFGMERRKVCDGPQQPDGTWQRTRTIWTPAFYSSKPCLQSSYSDAGDGLSDNRIVDCDGHWTPESVSNQESYPVTPATVLPDEPGWLPPYTENIL
;
A
#
# COMPACT_ATOMS: atom_id res chain seq x y z
N MET A 1 -91.73 -7.83 -13.73
CA MET A 1 -90.83 -8.78 -14.41
C MET A 1 -90.03 -8.01 -15.45
N THR A 2 -88.76 -7.68 -15.16
CA THR A 2 -87.61 -7.74 -16.08
C THR A 2 -86.38 -7.17 -15.38
N THR A 3 -85.47 -8.08 -15.07
CA THR A 3 -84.11 -7.89 -14.56
C THR A 3 -83.22 -7.37 -15.68
N THR A 4 -82.34 -6.39 -15.45
CA THR A 4 -81.06 -6.33 -16.20
C THR A 4 -79.96 -5.64 -15.41
N THR A 5 -79.03 -6.48 -14.94
CA THR A 5 -77.72 -6.21 -14.35
C THR A 5 -76.76 -5.58 -15.37
N ARG A 6 -75.93 -4.59 -14.98
CA ARG A 6 -74.62 -4.30 -15.61
C ARG A 6 -73.65 -3.65 -14.62
N ARG A 7 -72.67 -4.44 -14.15
CA ARG A 7 -71.20 -4.34 -14.39
C ARG A 7 -70.50 -3.24 -13.57
N VAL A 8 -69.89 -3.63 -12.44
CA VAL A 8 -68.45 -3.89 -12.23
C VAL A 8 -67.59 -2.61 -12.34
N ALA A 9 -67.00 -2.20 -11.22
CA ALA A 9 -65.66 -1.62 -11.21
C ALA A 9 -65.04 -1.82 -9.81
N HIS A 10 -64.33 -2.93 -9.65
CA HIS A 10 -63.32 -3.08 -8.61
C HIS A 10 -62.21 -2.08 -8.92
N ALA A 11 -62.14 -0.97 -8.19
CA ALA A 11 -60.98 -0.10 -8.22
C ALA A 11 -59.91 -0.71 -7.31
N ALA A 12 -59.14 -1.64 -7.85
CA ALA A 12 -57.90 -2.10 -7.26
C ALA A 12 -56.90 -0.94 -7.29
N VAL A 13 -56.57 -0.41 -6.11
CA VAL A 13 -55.47 0.56 -5.97
C VAL A 13 -54.17 -0.20 -6.23
N LEU A 14 -53.61 0.00 -7.43
CA LEU A 14 -52.29 -0.48 -7.81
C LEU A 14 -51.25 0.23 -6.93
N ALA A 15 -50.73 -0.49 -5.94
CA ALA A 15 -49.53 -0.11 -5.23
C ALA A 15 -48.35 -0.12 -6.22
N ALA A 16 -47.88 1.06 -6.61
CA ALA A 16 -46.64 1.20 -7.34
C ALA A 16 -45.47 0.88 -6.41
N ALA A 17 -44.99 -0.36 -6.45
CA ALA A 17 -43.72 -0.73 -5.84
C ALA A 17 -42.59 -0.18 -6.71
N SER A 18 -42.07 0.99 -6.35
CA SER A 18 -40.85 1.54 -6.92
C SER A 18 -39.69 0.63 -6.51
N ALA A 19 -39.30 -0.30 -7.40
CA ALA A 19 -38.09 -1.08 -7.24
C ALA A 19 -36.88 -0.14 -7.34
N LEU A 20 -36.34 0.24 -6.18
CA LEU A 20 -35.03 0.87 -6.07
C LEU A 20 -33.98 -0.17 -6.47
N ILE A 21 -33.59 -0.17 -7.74
CA ILE A 21 -32.35 -0.81 -8.17
C ILE A 21 -31.24 0.06 -7.59
N ALA A 22 -30.76 -0.29 -6.40
CA ALA A 22 -29.51 0.21 -5.89
C ALA A 22 -28.42 -0.23 -6.87
N LEU A 23 -27.96 0.68 -7.73
CA LEU A 23 -26.69 0.52 -8.42
C LEU A 23 -25.62 0.46 -7.32
N ALA A 24 -25.25 -0.74 -6.91
CA ALA A 24 -23.98 -0.99 -6.25
C ALA A 24 -22.91 -0.63 -7.28
N ALA A 25 -22.50 0.63 -7.30
CA ALA A 25 -21.26 1.01 -7.94
C ALA A 25 -20.16 0.17 -7.27
N PRO A 26 -19.38 -0.64 -8.02
CA PRO A 26 -18.21 -1.26 -7.43
C PRO A 26 -17.37 -0.11 -6.89
N ALA A 27 -17.12 -0.12 -5.58
CA ALA A 27 -16.13 0.76 -5.01
C ALA A 27 -14.82 0.39 -5.72
N VAL A 28 -14.39 1.24 -6.66
CA VAL A 28 -13.05 1.18 -7.20
C VAL A 28 -12.16 1.46 -6.00
N GLY A 29 -11.68 0.39 -5.37
CA GLY A 29 -10.69 0.46 -4.31
C GLY A 29 -9.47 1.10 -4.92
N HIS A 30 -9.29 2.39 -4.65
CA HIS A 30 -8.13 3.11 -5.16
C HIS A 30 -6.91 2.48 -4.53
N ALA A 31 -5.96 2.06 -5.37
CA ALA A 31 -4.67 1.58 -4.91
C ALA A 31 -3.97 2.77 -4.25
N ASP A 32 -3.51 2.61 -3.01
CA ASP A 32 -2.85 3.68 -2.28
C ASP A 32 -1.39 3.83 -2.76
N PRO A 33 -0.99 5.01 -3.28
CA PRO A 33 0.38 5.28 -3.70
C PRO A 33 1.31 5.67 -2.52
N GLY A 34 0.83 5.69 -1.28
CA GLY A 34 1.61 6.11 -0.13
C GLY A 34 2.65 5.09 0.38
N LEU A 35 3.76 5.60 0.94
CA LEU A 35 4.63 4.83 1.83
C LEU A 35 3.91 4.44 3.12
N THR A 36 2.91 5.23 3.53
CA THR A 36 1.93 4.90 4.57
C THR A 36 0.70 4.27 3.94
N ALA A 37 0.16 3.21 4.52
CA ALA A 37 -1.07 2.58 4.02
C ALA A 37 -2.30 3.45 4.29
N GLY A 38 -3.15 3.58 3.28
CA GLY A 38 -4.46 4.23 3.35
C GLY A 38 -5.43 3.38 4.17
N PRO A 39 -6.46 4.00 4.75
CA PRO A 39 -7.48 3.27 5.49
C PRO A 39 -8.15 2.25 4.56
N ALA A 40 -8.26 1.00 5.03
CA ALA A 40 -8.78 -0.18 4.32
C ALA A 40 -7.86 -0.85 3.28
N MET A 41 -6.55 -0.60 3.33
CA MET A 41 -5.55 -1.35 2.54
C MET A 41 -4.92 -2.48 3.35
N GLY A 42 -4.52 -3.56 2.70
CA GLY A 42 -3.63 -4.57 3.26
C GLY A 42 -2.24 -4.42 2.68
N CYS A 43 -1.22 -4.20 3.50
CA CYS A 43 0.15 -3.95 3.04
C CYS A 43 1.17 -4.90 3.66
N GLU A 44 2.17 -5.25 2.87
CA GLU A 44 3.35 -5.99 3.29
C GLU A 44 4.61 -5.26 2.81
N THR A 45 5.58 -5.12 3.70
CA THR A 45 6.89 -4.55 3.41
C THR A 45 7.98 -5.58 3.67
N ILE A 46 8.86 -5.78 2.69
CA ILE A 46 10.02 -6.67 2.79
C ILE A 46 11.32 -5.92 2.46
N HIS A 47 12.44 -6.46 2.91
CA HIS A 47 13.76 -6.07 2.41
C HIS A 47 13.91 -6.42 0.92
N TRP A 48 14.52 -5.53 0.14
CA TRP A 48 14.63 -5.65 -1.31
C TRP A 48 15.98 -5.12 -1.82
N GLY A 49 16.27 -5.44 -3.08
CA GLY A 49 17.46 -4.95 -3.78
C GLY A 49 18.75 -5.59 -3.31
N ALA A 50 19.87 -5.06 -3.81
CA ALA A 50 21.19 -5.52 -3.40
C ALA A 50 21.44 -5.21 -1.92
N PHE A 51 21.86 -6.23 -1.15
CA PHE A 51 22.15 -6.12 0.28
C PHE A 51 20.97 -5.68 1.18
N GLY A 52 19.73 -5.71 0.69
CA GLY A 52 18.55 -5.33 1.48
C GLY A 52 18.47 -3.83 1.80
N MET A 53 19.16 -3.00 1.02
CA MET A 53 19.20 -1.54 1.21
C MET A 53 17.88 -0.88 0.80
N GLU A 54 17.15 -1.50 -0.12
CA GLU A 54 15.83 -1.04 -0.53
C GLU A 54 14.73 -1.78 0.25
N ARG A 55 13.55 -1.21 0.22
CA ARG A 55 12.31 -1.82 0.70
C ARG A 55 11.37 -1.99 -0.47
N ARG A 56 10.62 -3.08 -0.47
CA ARG A 56 9.49 -3.28 -1.36
C ARG A 56 8.22 -3.42 -0.55
N LYS A 57 7.23 -2.60 -0.86
CA LYS A 57 5.91 -2.56 -0.23
C LYS A 57 4.90 -2.92 -1.28
N VAL A 58 4.09 -3.90 -0.96
CA VAL A 58 2.94 -4.30 -1.75
C VAL A 58 1.71 -3.96 -0.93
N CYS A 59 0.81 -3.16 -1.50
CA CYS A 59 -0.47 -2.81 -0.89
C CYS A 59 -1.61 -3.24 -1.80
N ASP A 60 -2.55 -4.00 -1.25
CA ASP A 60 -3.74 -4.47 -1.94
C ASP A 60 -4.97 -3.69 -1.47
N GLY A 61 -5.77 -3.26 -2.45
CA GLY A 61 -7.11 -2.75 -2.21
C GLY A 61 -8.11 -3.87 -1.93
N PRO A 62 -9.36 -3.51 -1.66
CA PRO A 62 -10.46 -4.46 -1.52
C PRO A 62 -10.52 -5.44 -2.70
N GLN A 63 -10.69 -6.73 -2.40
CA GLN A 63 -10.96 -7.74 -3.40
C GLN A 63 -12.36 -7.55 -3.97
N GLN A 64 -12.44 -7.53 -5.29
CA GLN A 64 -13.67 -7.41 -6.06
C GLN A 64 -14.42 -8.74 -6.08
N PRO A 65 -15.74 -8.74 -6.38
CA PRO A 65 -16.54 -9.96 -6.42
C PRO A 65 -16.07 -11.02 -7.43
N ASP A 66 -15.32 -10.60 -8.46
CA ASP A 66 -14.70 -11.49 -9.45
C ASP A 66 -13.37 -12.09 -8.97
N GLY A 67 -12.95 -11.78 -7.74
CA GLY A 67 -11.71 -12.23 -7.13
C GLY A 67 -10.48 -11.40 -7.49
N THR A 68 -10.63 -10.35 -8.31
CA THR A 68 -9.54 -9.45 -8.66
C THR A 68 -9.32 -8.37 -7.60
N TRP A 69 -8.14 -7.78 -7.55
CA TRP A 69 -7.88 -6.61 -6.69
C TRP A 69 -6.87 -5.68 -7.34
N GLN A 70 -6.87 -4.42 -6.91
CA GLN A 70 -5.85 -3.47 -7.29
C GLN A 70 -4.66 -3.58 -6.34
N ARG A 71 -3.45 -3.73 -6.90
CA ARG A 71 -2.20 -3.77 -6.17
C ARG A 71 -1.36 -2.55 -6.50
N THR A 72 -0.74 -1.94 -5.49
CA THR A 72 0.38 -1.01 -5.67
C THR A 72 1.65 -1.66 -5.13
N ARG A 73 2.70 -1.69 -5.95
CA ARG A 73 4.06 -2.04 -5.55
C ARG A 73 4.91 -0.77 -5.54
N THR A 74 5.57 -0.52 -4.42
CA THR A 74 6.51 0.59 -4.25
C THR A 74 7.86 0.02 -3.83
N ILE A 75 8.92 0.40 -4.55
CA ILE A 75 10.31 0.13 -4.17
C ILE A 75 10.94 1.47 -3.78
N TRP A 76 11.50 1.55 -2.58
CA TRP A 76 12.13 2.76 -2.07
C TRP A 76 13.35 2.46 -1.23
N THR A 77 14.27 3.42 -1.18
CA THR A 77 15.36 3.44 -0.19
C THR A 77 14.88 4.25 1.01
N PRO A 78 14.87 3.67 2.23
CA PRO A 78 14.51 4.41 3.44
C PRO A 78 15.56 5.49 3.74
N ALA A 79 15.19 6.51 4.50
CA ALA A 79 16.16 7.51 4.94
C ALA A 79 17.29 6.85 5.75
N PHE A 80 18.54 7.22 5.47
CA PHE A 80 19.70 6.67 6.17
C PHE A 80 20.76 7.74 6.40
N TYR A 81 21.57 7.54 7.43
CA TYR A 81 22.76 8.34 7.68
C TYR A 81 23.94 7.69 6.96
N SER A 82 24.66 8.48 6.17
CA SER A 82 25.88 8.03 5.52
C SER A 82 27.05 8.88 5.98
N SER A 83 28.17 8.24 6.29
CA SER A 83 29.41 8.91 6.66
C SER A 83 30.59 8.24 5.97
N LYS A 84 31.62 9.04 5.69
CA LYS A 84 32.93 8.52 5.30
C LYS A 84 33.86 8.54 6.51
N PRO A 85 34.44 7.40 6.90
CA PRO A 85 35.42 7.38 7.97
C PRO A 85 36.69 8.11 7.49
N CYS A 86 37.26 8.96 8.34
CA CYS A 86 38.58 9.52 8.12
C CYS A 86 39.44 9.44 9.38
N LEU A 87 40.75 9.45 9.18
CA LEU A 87 41.73 9.40 10.26
C LEU A 87 41.91 10.82 10.81
N GLN A 88 41.48 11.01 12.05
CA GLN A 88 41.83 12.19 12.81
C GLN A 88 43.07 11.87 13.64
N SER A 89 44.16 12.60 13.37
CA SER A 89 45.37 12.57 14.19
C SER A 89 45.38 13.80 15.08
N SER A 90 45.48 13.60 16.39
CA SER A 90 45.79 14.65 17.35
C SER A 90 47.11 14.33 18.05
N TYR A 91 47.86 15.37 18.40
CA TYR A 91 49.05 15.22 19.23
C TYR A 91 48.59 15.15 20.69
N SER A 92 48.96 14.10 21.42
CA SER A 92 48.67 14.02 22.86
C SER A 92 49.61 14.96 23.62
N ASP A 93 49.05 15.89 24.41
CA ASP A 93 49.81 16.69 25.39
C ASP A 93 50.31 15.84 26.58
N ALA A 94 50.18 14.50 26.51
CA ALA A 94 50.62 13.54 27.52
C ALA A 94 52.16 13.43 27.63
N GLY A 95 52.91 14.13 26.78
CA GLY A 95 54.37 14.21 26.83
C GLY A 95 55.10 12.97 26.33
N ASP A 96 54.39 11.97 25.81
CA ASP A 96 54.93 10.74 25.22
C ASP A 96 55.27 10.89 23.72
N GLY A 97 54.81 11.97 23.09
CA GLY A 97 55.12 12.31 21.69
C GLY A 97 54.49 11.38 20.66
N LEU A 98 53.47 10.62 21.06
CA LEU A 98 52.76 9.70 20.19
C LEU A 98 51.54 10.40 19.57
N SER A 99 51.23 10.07 18.31
CA SER A 99 49.99 10.51 17.67
C SER A 99 48.82 9.68 18.20
N ASP A 100 47.80 10.34 18.78
CA ASP A 100 46.51 9.71 19.03
C ASP A 100 45.73 9.72 17.72
N ASN A 101 45.60 8.53 17.11
CA ASN A 101 44.91 8.34 15.85
C ASN A 101 43.55 7.70 16.11
N ARG A 102 42.48 8.42 15.76
CA ARG A 102 41.11 7.92 15.87
C ARG A 102 40.44 7.93 14.51
N ILE A 103 39.67 6.88 14.21
CA ILE A 103 38.73 6.90 13.10
C ILE A 103 37.49 7.68 13.54
N VAL A 104 37.17 8.74 12.80
CA VAL A 104 35.99 9.59 13.04
C VAL A 104 35.17 9.74 11.76
N ASP A 105 33.91 10.13 11.91
CA ASP A 105 33.02 10.44 10.78
C ASP A 105 33.24 11.89 10.34
N CYS A 106 33.75 12.07 9.13
CA CYS A 106 34.18 13.40 8.66
C CYS A 106 33.22 14.04 7.65
N ASP A 107 32.33 13.23 7.06
CA ASP A 107 31.40 13.64 6.00
C ASP A 107 30.02 12.99 6.22
N GLY A 108 29.58 13.05 7.47
CA GLY A 108 28.33 12.46 7.90
C GLY A 108 27.13 13.32 7.50
N HIS A 109 26.24 12.78 6.68
CA HIS A 109 25.02 13.46 6.25
C HIS A 109 23.82 12.51 6.21
N TRP A 110 22.64 13.09 6.44
CA TRP A 110 21.37 12.38 6.27
C TRP A 110 20.97 12.38 4.80
N THR A 111 20.74 11.19 4.26
CA THR A 111 20.13 11.00 2.95
C THR A 111 18.63 10.79 3.15
N PRO A 112 17.76 11.61 2.54
CA PRO A 112 16.33 11.43 2.65
C PRO A 112 15.88 10.14 1.97
N GLU A 113 14.69 9.68 2.32
CA GLU A 113 14.06 8.57 1.60
C GLU A 113 13.87 8.91 0.12
N SER A 114 13.93 7.89 -0.73
CA SER A 114 13.74 8.05 -2.17
C SER A 114 12.99 6.86 -2.77
N VAL A 115 11.98 7.13 -3.57
CA VAL A 115 11.21 6.11 -4.28
C VAL A 115 11.91 5.78 -5.60
N SER A 116 12.35 4.54 -5.76
CA SER A 116 13.01 4.04 -6.98
C SER A 116 11.99 3.70 -8.07
N ASN A 117 10.90 3.03 -7.69
CA ASN A 117 9.85 2.59 -8.61
C ASN A 117 8.51 2.49 -7.88
N GLN A 118 7.43 2.84 -8.58
CA GLN A 118 6.08 2.65 -8.09
C GLN A 118 5.15 2.29 -9.24
N GLU A 119 4.40 1.21 -9.07
CA GLU A 119 3.52 0.67 -10.09
C GLU A 119 2.20 0.22 -9.46
N SER A 120 1.08 0.50 -10.13
CA SER A 120 -0.24 0.01 -9.74
C SER A 120 -0.86 -0.79 -10.87
N TYR A 121 -1.37 -1.98 -10.55
CA TYR A 121 -1.89 -2.91 -11.56
C TYR A 121 -2.97 -3.84 -10.97
N PRO A 122 -3.90 -4.33 -11.82
CA PRO A 122 -4.87 -5.33 -11.41
C PRO A 122 -4.21 -6.70 -11.23
N VAL A 123 -4.63 -7.42 -10.21
CA VAL A 123 -4.14 -8.77 -9.90
C VAL A 123 -5.32 -9.72 -9.79
N THR A 124 -5.11 -10.93 -10.27
CA THR A 124 -6.02 -12.07 -10.11
C THR A 124 -5.26 -13.18 -9.37
N PRO A 125 -5.94 -14.15 -8.74
CA PRO A 125 -5.27 -15.28 -8.11
C PRO A 125 -4.32 -16.07 -9.04
N ALA A 126 -4.56 -16.03 -10.35
CA ALA A 126 -3.74 -16.71 -11.35
C ALA A 126 -2.58 -15.87 -11.88
N THR A 127 -2.58 -14.55 -11.64
CA THR A 127 -1.57 -13.60 -12.16
C THR A 127 -0.72 -12.96 -11.06
N VAL A 128 -0.87 -13.41 -9.80
CA VAL A 128 0.04 -13.04 -8.70
C VAL A 128 1.46 -13.46 -9.11
N LEU A 129 2.40 -12.52 -9.04
CA LEU A 129 3.79 -12.82 -9.34
C LEU A 129 4.36 -13.80 -8.31
N PRO A 130 5.23 -14.76 -8.69
CA PRO A 130 5.73 -15.78 -7.78
C PRO A 130 6.45 -15.25 -6.54
N ASP A 131 6.99 -14.04 -6.63
CA ASP A 131 7.73 -13.38 -5.57
C ASP A 131 6.87 -12.43 -4.74
N GLU A 132 5.57 -12.33 -5.00
CA GLU A 132 4.64 -11.47 -4.26
C GLU A 132 3.64 -12.27 -3.41
N PRO A 133 3.14 -11.68 -2.31
CA PRO A 133 2.10 -12.32 -1.53
C PRO A 133 0.80 -12.46 -2.35
N GLY A 134 -0.07 -13.38 -1.89
CA GLY A 134 -1.46 -13.40 -2.30
C GLY A 134 -2.20 -12.11 -1.90
N TRP A 135 -3.52 -12.08 -2.09
CA TRP A 135 -4.31 -10.92 -1.69
C TRP A 135 -4.16 -10.63 -0.19
N LEU A 136 -3.81 -9.38 0.14
CA LEU A 136 -3.70 -8.90 1.51
C LEU A 136 -5.03 -8.25 1.94
N PRO A 137 -5.74 -8.81 2.95
CA PRO A 137 -6.98 -8.22 3.44
C PRO A 137 -6.79 -6.82 4.01
N PRO A 138 -7.84 -5.97 4.03
CA PRO A 138 -7.80 -4.67 4.67
C PRO A 138 -7.23 -4.73 6.09
N TYR A 139 -6.42 -3.73 6.46
CA TYR A 139 -5.76 -3.61 7.77
C TYR A 139 -4.67 -4.66 8.05
N THR A 140 -4.22 -5.38 7.03
CA THR A 140 -3.00 -6.19 7.12
C THR A 140 -1.79 -5.27 7.08
N GLU A 141 -0.87 -5.41 8.04
CA GLU A 141 0.41 -4.71 8.05
C GLU A 141 1.53 -5.68 8.42
N ASN A 142 2.17 -6.25 7.39
CA ASN A 142 3.30 -7.14 7.55
C ASN A 142 4.61 -6.39 7.32
N ILE A 143 5.60 -6.61 8.19
CA ILE A 143 6.98 -6.12 8.02
C ILE A 143 7.91 -7.32 8.21
N LEU A 144 8.60 -7.72 7.14
CA LEU A 144 9.42 -8.92 7.06
C LEU A 144 10.91 -8.62 6.79
#